data_AF-A0A3M1MC86-F1
#
_entry.id   AF-A0A3M1MC86-F1
#
_cell.length_a   1.000
_cell.length_b   1.000
_cell.length_c   1.000
_cell.angle_alpha   90.00
_cell.angle_beta   90.00
_cell.angle_gamma   90.00
#
_symmetry.space_group_name_H-M   'P 1'
#
loop_
_entity.id
_entity.type
_entity.pdbx_description
1 polymer ?
#
loop_
_entity_poly.entity_id
_entity_poly.type
_entity_poly.pdbx_seq_one_letter_code
_entity_poly.pdbx_strand_id
1 'polypeptide(L)' 'MSPSIWQILIVVILAVLLFGRGKISALMGDVAKGIKSFKRGMAEDIEEAKPVENKMEDAVDVTPTAAKDKA' A
#
# COMPACT_ATOMS: atom_id res chain seq x y z
N MET A 1 -26.34 -17.73 -4.17
CA MET A 1 -26.32 -16.33 -4.64
C MET A 1 -24.93 -15.79 -4.36
N SER A 2 -24.12 -15.61 -5.40
CA SER A 2 -22.75 -15.11 -5.24
C SER A 2 -22.79 -13.60 -5.02
N PRO A 3 -21.96 -13.07 -4.11
CA PRO A 3 -21.90 -11.63 -3.94
C PRO A 3 -21.43 -10.98 -5.23
N SER A 4 -22.25 -10.09 -5.77
CA SER A 4 -21.91 -9.35 -6.97
C SER A 4 -20.79 -8.35 -6.66
N ILE A 5 -19.99 -8.01 -7.67
CA ILE A 5 -18.90 -7.01 -7.56
C ILE A 5 -19.41 -5.70 -6.92
N TRP A 6 -20.67 -5.33 -7.21
CA TRP A 6 -21.35 -4.19 -6.60
C TRP A 6 -21.48 -4.25 -5.07
N GLN A 7 -21.71 -5.44 -4.51
CA GLN A 7 -21.85 -5.62 -3.07
C GLN A 7 -20.48 -5.56 -2.38
N ILE A 8 -19.44 -6.11 -3.01
CA ILE A 8 -18.07 -6.03 -2.51
C ILE A 8 -17.61 -4.57 -2.42
N LEU A 9 -17.94 -3.75 -3.42
CA LEU A 9 -17.57 -2.33 -3.44
C LEU A 9 -18.20 -1.55 -2.27
N ILE A 10 -19.47 -1.81 -1.97
CA ILE A 10 -20.18 -1.22 -0.82
C ILE A 10 -19.52 -1.61 0.50
N VAL A 11 -19.15 -2.89 0.66
CA VAL A 11 -18.47 -3.39 1.86
C VAL A 11 -17.10 -2.72 2.05
N VAL A 12 -16.33 -2.55 0.97
CA VAL A 12 -15.02 -1.88 1.02
C VAL A 12 -15.16 -0.42 1.46
N ILE A 13 -16.16 0.32 0.96
CA ILE A 13 -16.40 1.70 1.38
C ILE A 13 -16.72 1.77 2.88
N LEU A 14 -17.56 0.87 3.39
CA LEU A 14 -17.87 0.79 4.82
C LEU A 14 -16.64 0.45 5.65
N ALA A 15 -15.81 -0.50 5.20
CA ALA A 15 -14.55 -0.81 5.87
C ALA A 15 -13.62 0.42 5.93
N VAL A 16 -13.51 1.19 4.84
CA VAL A 16 -12.69 2.41 4.82
C VAL A 16 -13.23 3.48 5.77
N LEU A 17 -14.55 3.62 5.90
CA LEU A 17 -15.18 4.56 6.83
C LEU A 17 -14.99 4.14 8.30
N LEU A 18 -15.12 2.85 8.62
CA LEU A 18 -14.99 2.33 9.98
C LEU A 18 -13.54 2.37 10.50
N PHE A 19 -12.59 2.00 9.65
CA PHE A 19 -11.17 1.96 10.03
C PHE A 19 -10.44 3.29 9.80
N GLY A 20 -11.00 4.17 8.96
CA GLY A 20 -10.42 5.45 8.60
C GLY A 20 -9.21 5.34 7.68
N ARG A 21 -8.95 6.38 6.86
CA ARG A 21 -7.86 6.37 5.87
C ARG A 21 -6.46 6.28 6.49
N GLY A 22 -6.28 6.76 7.73
CA GLY A 22 -4.97 6.77 8.40
C GLY A 22 -4.46 5.38 8.78
N LYS A 23 -5.31 4.50 9.31
CA LYS A 23 -4.92 3.14 9.71
C LYS A 23 -4.70 2.24 8.50
N ILE A 24 -5.49 2.41 7.44
CA ILE A 24 -5.42 1.60 6.22
C ILE A 24 -4.14 1.87 5.45
N SER A 25 -3.66 3.12 5.39
CA SER A 25 -2.44 3.47 4.64
C SER A 25 -1.19 2.77 5.21
N ALA A 26 -1.02 2.79 6.54
CA ALA A 26 0.09 2.11 7.20
C ALA A 26 0.03 0.57 7.01
N LEU A 27 -1.16 -0.02 7.22
CA LEU A 27 -1.37 -1.46 7.03
C LEU A 27 -1.18 -1.89 5.58
N MET A 28 -1.64 -1.08 4.62
CA MET A 28 -1.48 -1.40 3.20
C MET A 28 -0.01 -1.31 2.77
N GLY A 29 0.80 -0.44 3.38
CA GLY A 29 2.24 -0.39 3.15
C GLY A 29 2.97 -1.67 3.56
N ASP A 30 2.64 -2.22 4.75
CA ASP A 30 3.23 -3.47 5.23
C ASP A 30 2.71 -4.69 4.46
N VAL A 31 1.42 -4.70 4.11
CA VAL A 31 0.82 -5.74 3.25
C VAL A 31 1.42 -5.69 1.85
N ALA A 32 1.65 -4.51 1.27
CA ALA A 32 2.27 -4.37 -0.05
C ALA A 32 3.71 -4.87 -0.07
N LYS A 33 4.50 -4.62 0.98
CA LYS A 33 5.85 -5.18 1.13
C LYS A 33 5.82 -6.72 1.20
N GLY A 34 4.89 -7.29 1.97
CA GLY A 34 4.70 -8.74 2.09
C GLY A 34 4.23 -9.41 0.79
N ILE A 35 3.30 -8.79 0.07
CA ILE A 35 2.84 -9.30 -1.24
C ILE A 35 3.95 -9.13 -2.29
N LYS A 36 4.74 -8.04 -2.26
CA LYS A 36 5.87 -7.82 -3.18
C LYS A 36 6.97 -8.87 -2.98
N SER A 37 7.32 -9.20 -1.74
CA SER A 37 8.30 -10.25 -1.44
C SER A 37 7.75 -11.63 -1.78
N PHE A 38 6.47 -11.90 -1.54
CA PHE A 38 5.81 -13.15 -1.95
C PHE A 38 5.80 -13.31 -3.48
N LYS A 39 5.43 -12.27 -4.22
CA LYS A 39 5.45 -12.28 -5.69
C LYS A 39 6.86 -12.43 -6.24
N ARG A 40 7.85 -11.81 -5.62
CA ARG A 40 9.26 -11.93 -6.02
C ARG A 40 9.79 -13.34 -5.75
N GLY A 41 9.54 -13.91 -4.58
CA GLY A 41 9.92 -15.29 -4.26
C GLY A 41 9.23 -16.33 -5.14
N MET A 42 7.96 -16.10 -5.53
CA MET A 42 7.26 -16.98 -6.47
C MET A 42 7.70 -16.77 -7.92
N ALA A 43 8.09 -15.56 -8.32
CA ALA A 43 8.61 -15.27 -9.65
C ALA A 43 10.04 -15.78 -9.84
N GLU A 44 10.88 -15.77 -8.80
CA GLU A 44 12.23 -16.35 -8.83
C GLU A 44 12.21 -17.88 -9.04
N ASP A 45 11.10 -18.56 -8.74
CA ASP A 45 10.88 -19.98 -9.05
C ASP A 45 10.41 -20.23 -10.51
N ILE A 46 9.91 -19.19 -11.19
CA ILE A 46 9.30 -19.29 -12.53
C ILE A 46 10.16 -18.67 -13.64
N GLU A 47 11.01 -17.68 -13.34
CA GLU A 47 11.87 -17.04 -14.34
C GLU A 47 13.24 -16.63 -13.77
N GLU A 48 14.30 -17.37 -14.11
CA GLU A 48 15.63 -16.79 -14.32
C GLU A 48 15.58 -15.81 -15.52
N ALA A 49 14.88 -14.67 -15.38
CA ALA A 49 14.92 -13.63 -16.40
C ALA A 49 14.55 -12.25 -15.85
N LYS A 50 15.60 -11.44 -15.66
CA LYS A 50 15.67 -9.96 -15.64
C LYS A 50 15.64 -9.30 -14.24
N PRO A 51 16.62 -8.41 -13.97
CA PRO A 51 16.68 -7.67 -12.72
C PRO A 51 15.57 -6.60 -12.73
N VAL A 52 14.57 -6.77 -11.86
CA VAL A 52 13.65 -5.67 -11.54
C VAL A 52 14.39 -4.73 -10.61
N GLU A 53 14.94 -3.69 -11.24
CA GLU A 53 15.63 -2.54 -10.69
C GLU A 53 15.13 -2.16 -9.29
N ASN A 54 16.05 -2.24 -8.33
CA ASN A 54 15.95 -1.57 -7.05
C ASN A 54 15.74 -0.07 -7.31
N LYS A 55 14.49 0.38 -7.20
CA LYS A 55 14.19 1.77 -6.89
C LYS A 55 13.20 1.82 -5.74
N MET A 56 13.73 1.58 -4.55
CA MET A 56 13.14 1.96 -3.28
C MET A 56 14.23 2.67 -2.48
N GLU A 57 14.67 3.80 -3.02
CA GLU A 57 15.41 4.83 -2.30
C GLU A 57 14.70 6.16 -2.60
N ASP A 58 14.31 6.81 -1.50
CA ASP A 58 14.03 8.23 -1.30
C ASP A 58 12.85 8.91 -2.03
N ALA A 59 11.78 9.14 -1.25
CA ALA A 59 10.90 10.33 -1.19
C ALA A 59 9.59 9.93 -0.49
N VAL A 60 9.08 10.54 0.58
CA VAL A 60 9.16 11.93 1.05
C VAL A 60 9.03 11.91 2.58
N ASP A 61 10.04 12.45 3.27
CA ASP A 61 9.88 12.95 4.64
C ASP A 61 8.87 14.12 4.58
N VAL A 62 7.63 13.87 4.98
CA VAL A 62 6.64 14.94 5.19
C VAL A 62 6.75 15.41 6.63
N THR A 63 7.84 16.08 6.97
CA THR A 63 7.84 17.03 8.08
C THR A 63 6.96 18.21 7.64
N PRO A 64 5.77 18.46 8.22
CA PRO A 64 5.17 19.77 8.08
C PRO A 64 6.03 20.73 8.91
N THR A 65 6.92 21.47 8.24
CA THR A 65 7.44 22.71 8.78
C THR A 65 6.24 23.66 8.91
N ALA A 66 5.64 23.63 10.09
CA ALA A 66 4.71 24.64 10.57
C ALA A 66 5.44 25.46 11.65
N ALA A 67 6.62 25.97 11.31
CA ALA A 67 7.19 27.12 11.99
C ALA A 67 6.66 28.38 11.30
N LYS A 68 5.49 28.83 11.73
CA LYS A 68 5.08 30.23 11.57
C LYS A 68 5.17 30.88 12.96
N ASP A 69 6.38 31.32 13.29
CA ASP A 69 6.66 32.28 14.35
C ASP A 69 7.35 33.49 13.69
N LYS A 70 6.81 34.69 13.98
CA LYS A 70 7.23 36.07 13.59
C LYS A 70 6.98 36.49 12.13
N ALA A 71 6.47 37.69 11.86
CA ALA A 71 6.43 38.95 12.59
C ALA A 71 5.06 39.64 12.49
#